data_AF-A0AAV5T9B0-F1
#
_entry.id   AF-A0AAV5T9B0-F1
#
_cell.length_a   1.000
_cell.length_b   1.000
_cell.length_c   1.000
_cell.angle_alpha   90.00
_cell.angle_beta   90.00
_cell.angle_gamma   90.00
#
_symmetry.space_group_name_H-M   'P 1'
#
loop_
_entity.id
_entity.type
_entity.pdbx_description
1 polymer ?
#
loop_
_entity_poly.entity_id
_entity_poly.type
_entity_poly.pdbx_seq_one_letter_code
_entity_poly.pdbx_strand_id
1 'polypeptide(L)'
;MGITWYLAADMQIFLFTPLLILPLAIKPAIGFIVAAVVIIISTATNIFLIYHFHWPTSAAYLFTPDPEMTHFGDEYDMLMYDSPLIRCQIYIMGMLVGWFLQTKKRLRINTLINVACWVLGLSLMLCVVLGLYDQSNGFYIPIFWRAMYSALSRIAWGVGLSWIIISCWYGYGGPLNNFMAWHIWIPFGRLTYCGYLTHIPVMMFILDQRTDTVFFTTFLEAVITGVVPTIALTFFVSVFWSALFEISFEKIQLILLGGLRSS
;
A
#
# COMPACT_ATOMS: atom_id res chain seq x y z
N MET A 1 -13.99 4.76 10.75
CA MET A 1 -13.56 4.73 9.34
C MET A 1 -14.24 3.61 8.58
N GLY A 2 -14.76 3.90 7.38
CA GLY A 2 -15.44 2.90 6.54
C GLY A 2 -14.44 2.01 5.83
N ILE A 3 -14.72 0.71 5.72
CA ILE A 3 -13.81 -0.30 5.12
C ILE A 3 -13.44 0.04 3.67
N THR A 4 -14.31 0.78 2.99
CA THR A 4 -14.21 1.15 1.57
C THR A 4 -13.38 2.42 1.31
N TRP A 5 -12.76 3.03 2.33
CA TRP A 5 -11.96 4.26 2.17
C TRP A 5 -10.88 4.10 1.08
N TYR A 6 -10.19 2.96 1.06
CA TYR A 6 -9.14 2.68 0.07
C TYR A 6 -9.71 2.62 -1.34
N LEU A 7 -10.91 2.03 -1.52
CA LEU A 7 -11.57 1.95 -2.82
C LEU A 7 -11.96 3.35 -3.32
N ALA A 8 -12.40 4.23 -2.43
CA ALA A 8 -12.70 5.62 -2.77
C ALA A 8 -11.42 6.37 -3.20
N ALA A 9 -10.33 6.21 -2.44
CA ALA A 9 -9.04 6.81 -2.79
C ALA A 9 -8.49 6.27 -4.12
N ASP A 10 -8.58 4.95 -4.35
CA ASP A 10 -8.15 4.30 -5.59
C ASP A 10 -8.92 4.84 -6.80
N MET A 11 -10.24 4.94 -6.70
CA MET A 11 -11.08 5.51 -7.76
C MET A 11 -10.73 6.97 -8.04
N GLN A 12 -10.48 7.78 -7.00
CA GLN A 12 -10.06 9.17 -7.18
C GLN A 12 -8.72 9.26 -7.92
N ILE A 13 -7.72 8.47 -7.52
CA ILE A 13 -6.41 8.44 -8.18
C ILE A 13 -6.52 7.91 -9.61
N PHE A 14 -7.38 6.92 -9.85
CA PHE A 14 -7.69 6.41 -11.19
C PHE A 14 -8.23 7.52 -12.10
N LEU A 15 -9.15 8.35 -11.62
CA LEU A 15 -9.66 9.49 -12.38
C LEU A 15 -8.57 10.52 -12.73
N PHE A 16 -7.56 10.69 -11.88
CA PHE A 16 -6.41 11.57 -12.15
C PHE A 16 -5.32 10.93 -13.02
N THR A 17 -5.36 9.61 -13.21
CA THR A 17 -4.33 8.85 -13.96
C THR A 17 -4.12 9.35 -15.39
N PRO A 18 -5.14 9.76 -16.18
CA PRO A 18 -4.92 10.33 -17.51
C PRO A 18 -4.01 11.58 -17.49
N LEU A 19 -4.07 12.41 -16.45
CA LEU A 19 -3.18 13.58 -16.32
C LEU A 19 -1.72 13.19 -16.15
N LEU A 20 -1.43 11.96 -15.70
CA LEU A 20 -0.08 11.44 -15.54
C LEU A 20 0.37 10.64 -16.76
N ILE A 21 -0.51 9.81 -17.34
CA ILE A 21 -0.19 8.96 -18.49
C ILE A 21 -0.13 9.75 -19.80
N LEU A 22 -1.03 10.71 -20.03
CA LEU A 22 -1.05 11.46 -21.30
C LEU A 22 0.25 12.25 -21.55
N PRO A 23 0.80 13.01 -20.59
CA PRO A 23 2.08 13.67 -20.79
C PRO A 23 3.22 12.67 -21.02
N LEU A 24 3.20 11.54 -20.32
CA LEU A 24 4.19 10.47 -20.45
C LEU A 24 4.15 9.80 -21.83
N ALA A 25 2.95 9.66 -22.41
CA ALA A 25 2.73 9.13 -23.75
C ALA A 25 3.18 10.11 -24.85
N ILE A 26 2.99 11.42 -24.66
CA ILE A 26 3.38 12.44 -25.64
C ILE A 26 4.90 12.67 -25.61
N LYS A 27 5.44 13.00 -24.44
CA LYS A 27 6.87 13.25 -24.24
C LYS A 27 7.27 12.76 -22.84
N PRO A 28 8.05 11.67 -22.73
CA PRO A 28 8.39 11.09 -21.43
C PRO A 28 8.97 12.09 -20.42
N ALA A 29 9.81 13.03 -20.89
CA ALA A 29 10.36 14.09 -20.05
C ALA A 29 9.29 14.94 -19.34
N ILE A 30 8.20 15.28 -20.04
CA ILE A 30 7.08 16.04 -19.45
C ILE A 30 6.37 15.17 -18.42
N GLY A 31 6.12 13.88 -18.73
CA GLY A 31 5.54 12.94 -17.79
C GLY A 31 6.34 12.80 -16.49
N PHE A 32 7.67 12.70 -16.58
CA PHE A 32 8.54 12.67 -15.40
C PHE A 32 8.51 13.98 -14.60
N ILE A 33 8.46 15.14 -15.26
CA ILE A 33 8.35 16.44 -14.58
C ILE A 33 7.01 16.53 -13.84
N VAL A 34 5.90 16.18 -14.49
CA VAL A 34 4.56 16.19 -13.85
C VAL A 34 4.53 15.24 -12.66
N ALA A 35 5.03 14.01 -12.82
CA ALA A 35 5.13 13.04 -11.73
C ALA A 35 5.96 13.57 -10.55
N ALA A 36 7.12 14.18 -10.82
CA ALA A 36 7.97 14.77 -9.79
C ALA A 36 7.28 15.91 -9.05
N VAL A 37 6.60 16.81 -9.78
CA VAL A 37 5.84 17.93 -9.18
C VAL A 37 4.74 17.42 -8.26
N VAL A 38 3.95 16.43 -8.70
CA VAL A 38 2.87 15.86 -7.87
C VAL A 38 3.42 15.16 -6.62
N ILE A 39 4.52 14.41 -6.75
CA ILE A 39 5.19 13.79 -5.60
C ILE A 39 5.71 14.86 -4.63
N ILE A 40 6.31 15.94 -5.12
CA ILE A 40 6.81 17.04 -4.29
C ILE A 40 5.66 17.71 -3.53
N ILE A 41 4.56 18.03 -4.22
CA ILE A 41 3.36 18.63 -3.59
C ILE A 41 2.82 17.68 -2.51
N SER A 42 2.64 16.40 -2.82
CA SER A 42 2.19 15.38 -1.87
C SER A 42 3.07 15.31 -0.62
N THR A 43 4.39 15.28 -0.82
CA THR A 43 5.40 15.21 0.24
C THR A 43 5.40 16.48 1.09
N ALA A 44 5.35 17.65 0.46
CA ALA A 44 5.31 18.94 1.15
C ALA A 44 4.02 19.10 1.97
N THR A 45 2.87 18.71 1.43
CA THR A 45 1.59 18.72 2.16
C THR A 45 1.64 17.77 3.36
N ASN A 46 2.19 16.57 3.22
CA ASN A 46 2.36 15.64 4.34
C ASN A 46 3.20 16.27 5.48
N ILE A 47 4.38 16.81 5.13
CA ILE A 47 5.28 17.46 6.09
C ILE A 47 4.56 18.63 6.77
N PHE A 48 3.91 19.49 6.00
CA PHE A 48 3.16 20.63 6.52
C PHE A 48 2.09 20.21 7.52
N LEU A 49 1.27 19.21 7.18
CA LEU A 49 0.21 18.72 8.07
C LEU A 49 0.76 18.20 9.40
N ILE A 50 1.89 17.49 9.38
CA ILE A 50 2.50 16.99 10.61
C ILE A 50 3.05 18.13 11.46
N TYR A 51 3.75 19.09 10.86
CA TYR A 51 4.25 20.25 11.60
C TYR A 51 3.12 21.15 12.15
N HIS A 52 2.00 21.24 11.43
CA HIS A 52 0.88 22.08 11.84
C HIS A 52 0.09 21.46 12.99
N PHE A 53 -0.22 20.16 12.91
CA PHE A 53 -1.09 19.47 13.86
C PHE A 53 -0.36 18.58 14.88
N HIS A 54 0.97 18.47 14.79
CA HIS A 54 1.82 17.65 15.66
C HIS A 54 1.43 16.17 15.71
N TRP A 55 0.92 15.65 14.60
CA TRP A 55 0.47 14.27 14.46
C TRP A 55 1.61 13.24 14.58
N PRO A 56 1.30 11.99 15.01
CA PRO A 56 2.28 10.90 15.09
C PRO A 56 2.73 10.43 13.69
N THR A 57 3.79 9.62 13.63
CA THR A 57 4.27 9.05 12.35
C THR A 57 3.27 8.11 11.67
N SER A 58 2.39 7.50 12.47
CA SER A 58 1.35 6.58 12.00
C SER A 58 0.35 6.36 13.12
N ALA A 59 -0.95 6.45 12.81
CA ALA A 59 -2.05 6.15 13.73
C ALA A 59 -2.23 4.64 14.00
N ALA A 60 -1.56 3.76 13.24
CA ALA A 60 -1.71 2.31 13.38
C ALA A 60 -0.90 1.71 14.55
N TYR A 61 -0.09 2.50 15.23
CA TYR A 61 0.81 2.03 16.29
C TYR A 61 0.47 2.72 17.60
N LEU A 62 0.77 2.06 18.72
CA LEU A 62 0.83 2.72 20.01
C LEU A 62 1.82 3.87 19.90
N PHE A 63 1.40 5.06 20.33
CA PHE A 63 2.25 6.25 20.35
C PHE A 63 1.97 7.03 21.63
N THR A 64 2.96 7.78 22.07
CA THR A 64 2.80 8.74 23.16
C THR A 64 2.29 10.05 22.56
N PRO A 65 1.08 10.52 22.93
CA PRO A 65 0.53 11.75 22.38
C PRO A 65 1.44 12.95 22.64
N ASP A 66 1.64 13.77 21.61
CA ASP A 66 2.32 15.05 21.77
C ASP A 66 1.41 16.02 22.53
N PRO A 67 1.89 16.74 23.55
CA PRO A 67 1.10 17.77 24.24
C PRO A 67 0.52 18.84 23.30
N GLU A 68 1.18 19.11 22.17
CA GLU A 68 0.76 20.10 21.17
C GLU A 68 -0.10 19.48 20.04
N MET A 69 -0.42 18.18 20.15
CA MET A 69 -1.26 17.49 19.17
C MET A 69 -2.68 18.05 19.15
N THR A 70 -3.15 18.42 17.96
CA THR A 70 -4.50 18.94 17.75
C THR A 70 -5.18 18.22 16.59
N HIS A 71 -6.51 18.27 16.54
CA HIS A 71 -7.31 17.73 15.42
C HIS A 71 -6.95 16.28 15.04
N PHE A 72 -6.73 15.42 16.05
CA PHE A 72 -6.49 13.99 15.84
C PHE A 72 -7.81 13.20 15.84
N GLY A 73 -7.85 12.08 15.11
CA GLY A 73 -9.07 11.31 14.87
C GLY A 73 -9.60 11.58 13.46
N ASP A 74 -10.80 12.13 13.36
CA ASP A 74 -11.50 12.30 12.08
C ASP A 74 -10.73 13.19 11.09
N GLU A 75 -10.13 14.31 11.52
CA GLU A 75 -9.36 15.17 10.62
C GLU A 75 -8.03 14.53 10.19
N TYR A 76 -7.33 13.83 11.08
CA TYR A 76 -6.14 13.04 10.70
C TYR A 76 -6.53 11.99 9.66
N ASP A 77 -7.62 11.27 9.91
CA ASP A 77 -8.07 10.22 9.02
C ASP A 77 -8.45 10.79 7.66
N MET A 78 -9.21 11.88 7.59
CA MET A 78 -9.57 12.51 6.32
C MET A 78 -8.37 13.13 5.57
N LEU A 79 -7.49 13.87 6.26
CA LEU A 79 -6.45 14.68 5.61
C LEU A 79 -5.14 13.94 5.39
N MET A 80 -4.84 12.92 6.19
CA MET A 80 -3.58 12.17 6.16
C MET A 80 -3.78 10.69 5.78
N TYR A 81 -4.70 10.01 6.46
CA TYR A 81 -4.86 8.56 6.28
C TYR A 81 -5.65 8.22 5.01
N ASP A 82 -6.80 8.82 4.75
CA ASP A 82 -7.66 8.52 3.59
C ASP A 82 -7.33 9.39 2.38
N SER A 83 -6.53 10.44 2.58
CA SER A 83 -6.25 11.44 1.55
C SER A 83 -5.56 10.85 0.31
N PRO A 84 -6.18 10.94 -0.89
CA PRO A 84 -5.59 10.47 -2.13
C PRO A 84 -4.31 11.24 -2.47
N LEU A 85 -4.25 12.52 -2.10
CA LEU A 85 -3.09 13.38 -2.36
C LEU A 85 -1.86 12.88 -1.60
N ILE A 86 -2.01 12.44 -0.35
CA ILE A 86 -0.88 11.93 0.45
C ILE A 86 -0.49 10.51 0.00
N ARG A 87 -1.43 9.74 -0.57
CA ARG A 87 -1.18 8.36 -1.02
C ARG A 87 -0.74 8.21 -2.47
N CYS A 88 -0.91 9.22 -3.31
CA CYS A 88 -0.64 9.13 -4.75
C CYS A 88 0.84 8.82 -5.09
N GLN A 89 1.79 9.05 -4.18
CA GLN A 89 3.21 8.78 -4.38
C GLN A 89 3.50 7.34 -4.87
N ILE A 90 2.90 6.33 -4.23
CA ILE A 90 3.11 4.90 -4.56
C ILE A 90 2.47 4.57 -5.91
N TYR A 91 1.31 5.14 -6.19
CA TYR A 91 0.64 4.98 -7.48
C TYR A 91 1.47 5.56 -8.64
N ILE A 92 2.02 6.75 -8.46
CA ILE A 92 2.90 7.39 -9.45
C ILE A 92 4.13 6.53 -9.69
N MET A 93 4.79 6.04 -8.64
CA MET A 93 5.93 5.13 -8.78
C MET A 93 5.55 3.86 -9.55
N GLY A 94 4.43 3.24 -9.23
CA GLY A 94 3.93 2.06 -9.95
C GLY A 94 3.67 2.32 -11.43
N MET A 95 3.07 3.47 -11.78
CA MET A 95 2.85 3.86 -13.17
C MET A 95 4.17 4.11 -13.93
N LEU A 96 5.14 4.77 -13.30
CA LEU A 96 6.46 5.00 -13.91
C LEU A 96 7.19 3.68 -14.15
N VAL A 97 7.14 2.75 -13.20
CA VAL A 97 7.68 1.39 -13.36
C VAL A 97 6.97 0.66 -14.51
N GLY A 98 5.63 0.68 -14.53
CA GLY A 98 4.84 0.04 -15.59
C GLY A 98 5.19 0.60 -16.98
N TRP A 99 5.31 1.92 -17.11
CA TRP A 99 5.77 2.58 -18.34
C TRP A 99 7.19 2.16 -18.72
N PHE A 100 8.10 2.09 -17.74
CA PHE A 100 9.49 1.66 -17.96
C PHE A 100 9.55 0.23 -18.50
N LEU A 101 8.85 -0.72 -17.86
CA LEU A 101 8.78 -2.12 -18.31
C LEU A 101 8.15 -2.26 -19.69
N GLN A 102 7.15 -1.42 -20.00
CA GLN A 102 6.52 -1.41 -21.32
C GLN A 102 7.47 -0.88 -22.40
N THR A 103 8.26 0.15 -22.10
CA THR A 103 9.15 0.84 -23.05
C THR A 103 10.47 0.09 -23.26
N LYS A 104 11.05 -0.48 -22.20
CA LYS A 104 12.33 -1.18 -22.26
C LYS A 104 12.09 -2.69 -22.18
N LYS A 105 12.03 -3.37 -23.33
CA LYS A 105 11.78 -4.82 -23.36
C LYS A 105 12.96 -5.68 -22.89
N ARG A 106 14.18 -5.16 -22.95
CA ARG A 106 15.40 -5.84 -22.50
C ARG A 106 16.26 -4.86 -21.73
N LEU A 107 16.77 -5.30 -20.59
CA LEU A 107 17.68 -4.56 -19.74
C LEU A 107 18.87 -5.46 -19.42
N ARG A 108 20.09 -4.97 -19.62
CA ARG A 108 21.32 -5.67 -19.25
C ARG A 108 21.92 -4.97 -18.03
N ILE A 109 21.88 -5.64 -16.89
CA ILE A 109 22.42 -5.13 -15.62
C ILE A 109 23.63 -5.98 -15.22
N ASN A 110 24.71 -5.33 -14.80
CA ASN A 110 25.85 -6.02 -14.19
C ASN A 110 25.43 -6.61 -12.84
N THR A 111 25.86 -7.84 -12.53
CA THR A 111 25.61 -8.53 -11.25
C THR A 111 25.90 -7.65 -10.04
N LEU A 112 26.98 -6.85 -10.07
CA LEU A 112 27.32 -5.94 -8.97
C LEU A 112 26.25 -4.87 -8.73
N ILE A 113 25.75 -4.25 -9.81
CA ILE A 113 24.68 -3.25 -9.74
C ILE A 113 23.39 -3.90 -9.25
N ASN A 114 23.08 -5.11 -9.74
CA ASN A 114 21.90 -5.85 -9.31
C ASN A 114 21.93 -6.09 -7.79
N VAL A 115 23.05 -6.62 -7.27
CA VAL A 115 23.22 -6.87 -5.84
C VAL A 115 23.15 -5.56 -5.03
N ALA A 116 23.79 -4.49 -5.51
CA ALA A 116 23.73 -3.19 -4.84
C ALA A 116 22.29 -2.67 -4.73
N CYS A 117 21.52 -2.73 -5.82
CA CYS A 117 20.11 -2.31 -5.81
C CYS A 117 19.24 -3.21 -4.92
N TRP A 118 19.52 -4.52 -4.84
CA TRP A 118 18.86 -5.43 -3.89
C TRP A 118 19.14 -5.06 -2.43
N VAL A 119 20.40 -4.87 -2.08
CA VAL A 119 20.81 -4.48 -0.72
C VAL A 119 20.20 -3.13 -0.36
N LEU A 120 20.30 -2.14 -1.25
CA LEU A 120 19.72 -0.82 -1.03
C LEU A 120 18.20 -0.89 -0.87
N GLY A 121 17.49 -1.56 -1.79
CA GLY A 121 16.03 -1.69 -1.75
C GLY A 121 15.55 -2.38 -0.45
N LEU A 122 16.16 -3.50 -0.08
CA LEU A 122 15.81 -4.21 1.15
C LEU A 122 16.19 -3.41 2.40
N SER A 123 17.33 -2.71 2.39
CA SER A 123 17.73 -1.84 3.51
C SER A 123 16.74 -0.69 3.71
N LEU A 124 16.25 -0.07 2.64
CA LEU A 124 15.25 1.00 2.70
C LEU A 124 13.93 0.47 3.28
N MET A 125 13.47 -0.68 2.80
CA MET A 125 12.26 -1.33 3.31
C MET A 125 12.40 -1.70 4.78
N LEU A 126 13.56 -2.23 5.18
CA LEU A 126 13.86 -2.55 6.58
C LEU A 126 13.91 -1.28 7.44
N CYS A 127 14.53 -0.20 6.95
CA CYS A 127 14.57 1.10 7.64
C CYS A 127 13.17 1.66 7.88
N VAL A 128 12.25 1.50 6.92
CA VAL A 128 10.85 1.90 7.08
C VAL A 128 10.20 1.11 8.21
N VAL A 129 10.35 -0.22 8.24
CA VAL A 129 9.76 -1.06 9.30
C VAL A 129 10.35 -0.74 10.68
N LEU A 130 11.68 -0.65 10.77
CA LEU A 130 12.39 -0.40 12.03
C LEU A 130 12.28 1.05 12.51
N GLY A 131 12.04 2.01 11.61
CA GLY A 131 11.89 3.43 11.96
C GLY A 131 10.72 3.74 12.89
N LEU A 132 9.77 2.80 13.02
CA LEU A 132 8.64 2.88 13.94
C LEU A 132 8.88 2.19 15.29
N TYR A 133 10.05 1.58 15.49
CA TYR A 133 10.37 0.85 16.71
C TYR A 133 10.26 1.73 17.97
N ASP A 134 10.87 2.92 17.91
CA ASP A 134 10.86 3.84 19.06
C ASP A 134 9.44 4.30 19.40
N GLN A 135 8.63 4.64 18.39
CA GLN A 135 7.23 5.02 18.62
C GLN A 135 6.44 3.88 19.24
N SER A 136 6.64 2.65 18.75
CA SER A 136 5.93 1.46 19.23
C SER A 136 6.24 1.12 20.69
N ASN A 137 7.42 1.52 21.19
CA ASN A 137 7.80 1.40 22.60
C ASN A 137 7.34 2.61 23.45
N GLY A 138 6.59 3.55 22.88
CA GLY A 138 6.13 4.75 23.55
C GLY A 138 7.17 5.86 23.67
N PHE A 139 8.29 5.78 22.96
CA PHE A 139 9.26 6.87 22.95
C PHE A 139 8.75 8.04 22.12
N TYR A 140 8.99 9.25 22.63
CA TYR A 140 8.68 10.49 21.94
C TYR A 140 9.67 10.74 20.80
N ILE A 141 9.17 10.77 19.57
CA ILE A 141 9.98 11.08 18.38
C ILE A 141 9.91 12.59 18.11
N PRO A 142 11.05 13.29 17.93
CA PRO A 142 11.05 14.71 17.58
C PRO A 142 10.24 15.01 16.31
N ILE A 143 9.57 16.18 16.26
CA ILE A 143 8.65 16.55 15.17
C ILE A 143 9.28 16.45 13.77
N PHE A 144 10.55 16.84 13.64
CA PHE A 144 11.29 16.73 12.39
C PHE A 144 11.36 15.29 11.88
N TRP A 145 11.76 14.35 12.73
CA TRP A 145 11.86 12.95 12.37
C TRP A 145 10.50 12.33 12.09
N ARG A 146 9.45 12.76 12.82
CA ARG A 146 8.08 12.33 12.54
C ARG A 146 7.62 12.73 11.14
N ALA A 147 7.82 14.01 10.79
CA ALA A 147 7.44 14.57 9.50
C ALA A 147 8.22 13.91 8.36
N MET A 148 9.55 13.76 8.51
CA MET A 148 10.38 13.11 7.49
C MET A 148 9.99 11.64 7.30
N TYR A 149 9.76 10.91 8.39
CA TYR A 149 9.35 9.51 8.30
C TYR A 149 8.00 9.37 7.59
N SER A 150 6.98 10.13 7.98
CA SER A 150 5.64 10.03 7.37
C SER A 150 5.67 10.35 5.86
N ALA A 151 6.42 11.37 5.47
CA ALA A 151 6.46 11.83 4.09
C ALA A 151 7.33 10.96 3.17
N LEU A 152 8.42 10.39 3.69
CA LEU A 152 9.41 9.66 2.89
C LEU A 152 9.29 8.13 2.99
N SER A 153 8.68 7.59 4.05
CA SER A 153 8.57 6.13 4.23
C SER A 153 7.87 5.44 3.07
N ARG A 154 6.77 6.03 2.56
CA ARG A 154 6.03 5.54 1.39
C ARG A 154 6.88 5.55 0.13
N ILE A 155 7.69 6.59 -0.05
CA ILE A 155 8.63 6.71 -1.18
C ILE A 155 9.72 5.64 -1.07
N ALA A 156 10.37 5.53 0.09
CA ALA A 156 11.41 4.54 0.33
C ALA A 156 10.90 3.10 0.12
N TRP A 157 9.71 2.79 0.64
CA TRP A 157 9.05 1.50 0.41
C TRP A 157 8.74 1.27 -1.08
N GLY A 158 8.20 2.29 -1.76
CA GLY A 158 7.89 2.23 -3.18
C GLY A 158 9.13 2.03 -4.05
N VAL A 159 10.27 2.63 -3.71
CA VAL A 159 11.56 2.40 -4.39
C VAL A 159 12.02 0.95 -4.23
N GLY A 160 11.94 0.41 -3.01
CA GLY A 160 12.25 -0.99 -2.75
C GLY A 160 11.39 -1.95 -3.57
N LEU A 161 10.06 -1.75 -3.55
CA LEU A 161 9.12 -2.52 -4.36
C LEU A 161 9.36 -2.37 -5.86
N SER A 162 9.64 -1.16 -6.33
CA SER A 162 9.93 -0.88 -7.74
C SER A 162 11.12 -1.70 -8.23
N TRP A 163 12.19 -1.78 -7.42
CA TRP A 163 13.34 -2.60 -7.77
C TRP A 163 13.02 -4.10 -7.77
N ILE A 164 12.27 -4.59 -6.78
CA ILE A 164 11.82 -5.99 -6.74
C ILE A 164 11.07 -6.35 -8.03
N ILE A 165 10.11 -5.52 -8.44
CA ILE A 165 9.32 -5.72 -9.66
C ILE A 165 10.22 -5.73 -10.90
N ILE A 166 11.09 -4.72 -11.05
CA ILE A 166 12.02 -4.62 -12.19
C ILE A 166 12.94 -5.84 -12.25
N SER A 167 13.51 -6.22 -11.11
CA SER A 167 14.43 -7.35 -11.01
C SER A 167 13.74 -8.68 -11.36
N CYS A 168 12.53 -8.93 -10.85
CA CYS A 168 11.77 -10.12 -11.21
C CYS A 168 11.40 -10.12 -12.70
N TRP A 169 10.93 -9.01 -13.24
CA TRP A 169 10.54 -8.89 -14.65
C TRP A 169 11.67 -9.20 -15.64
N TYR A 170 12.88 -8.71 -15.39
CA TYR A 170 14.04 -8.96 -16.26
C TYR A 170 14.81 -10.25 -15.91
N GLY A 171 14.33 -11.07 -14.97
CA GLY A 171 14.95 -12.35 -14.60
C GLY A 171 16.15 -12.23 -13.65
N TYR A 172 16.38 -11.07 -13.04
CA TYR A 172 17.42 -10.83 -12.05
C TYR A 172 16.97 -11.11 -10.59
N GLY A 173 15.71 -11.48 -10.38
CA GLY A 173 15.11 -11.71 -9.05
C GLY A 173 15.47 -13.04 -8.38
N GLY A 174 16.17 -13.95 -9.06
CA GLY A 174 16.67 -15.19 -8.46
C GLY A 174 15.56 -16.03 -7.79
N PRO A 175 15.76 -16.53 -6.55
CA PRO A 175 14.77 -17.34 -5.83
C PRO A 175 13.43 -16.61 -5.60
N LEU A 176 13.46 -15.29 -5.39
CA LEU A 176 12.25 -14.51 -5.16
C LEU A 176 11.33 -14.53 -6.37
N ASN A 177 11.90 -14.52 -7.58
CA ASN A 177 11.12 -14.63 -8.81
C ASN A 177 10.35 -15.96 -8.86
N ASN A 178 10.99 -17.07 -8.48
CA ASN A 178 10.34 -18.38 -8.43
C ASN A 178 9.21 -18.42 -7.40
N PHE A 179 9.43 -17.82 -6.23
CA PHE A 179 8.40 -17.71 -5.20
C PHE A 179 7.21 -16.88 -5.68
N MET A 180 7.45 -15.69 -6.26
CA MET A 180 6.39 -14.81 -6.75
C MET A 180 5.63 -15.37 -7.94
N ALA A 181 6.28 -16.17 -8.79
CA ALA A 181 5.66 -16.84 -9.93
C ALA A 181 4.88 -18.12 -9.55
N TRP A 182 4.82 -18.48 -8.27
CA TRP A 182 4.20 -19.73 -7.85
C TRP A 182 2.67 -19.71 -8.04
N HIS A 183 2.15 -20.73 -8.72
CA HIS A 183 0.72 -20.88 -9.04
C HIS A 183 -0.20 -20.86 -7.81
N ILE A 184 0.33 -21.17 -6.62
CA ILE A 184 -0.45 -21.10 -5.38
C ILE A 184 -1.01 -19.69 -5.12
N TRP A 185 -0.36 -18.64 -5.62
CA TRP A 185 -0.81 -17.25 -5.47
C TRP A 185 -2.02 -16.89 -6.32
N ILE A 186 -2.31 -17.64 -7.39
CA ILE A 186 -3.41 -17.34 -8.31
C ILE A 186 -4.78 -17.26 -7.60
N PRO A 187 -5.23 -18.27 -6.82
CA PRO A 187 -6.51 -18.19 -6.12
C PRO A 187 -6.53 -17.07 -5.07
N PHE A 188 -5.45 -16.87 -4.31
CA PHE A 188 -5.38 -15.79 -3.32
C PHE A 188 -5.41 -14.40 -3.97
N GLY A 189 -4.76 -14.25 -5.12
CA GLY A 189 -4.79 -13.01 -5.92
C GLY A 189 -6.21 -12.64 -6.35
N ARG A 190 -6.99 -13.63 -6.81
CA ARG A 190 -8.41 -13.41 -7.17
C ARG A 190 -9.27 -13.02 -5.97
N LEU A 191 -9.02 -13.63 -4.81
CA LEU A 191 -9.77 -13.33 -3.58
C LEU A 191 -9.33 -12.05 -2.88
N THR A 192 -8.23 -11.40 -3.28
CA THR A 192 -7.65 -10.27 -2.54
C THR A 192 -8.62 -9.10 -2.41
N TYR A 193 -9.41 -8.80 -3.45
CA TYR A 193 -10.42 -7.75 -3.38
C TYR A 193 -11.53 -8.07 -2.35
N CYS A 194 -12.10 -9.26 -2.43
CA CYS A 194 -13.10 -9.73 -1.47
C CYS A 194 -12.51 -9.81 -0.05
N GLY A 195 -11.25 -10.23 0.10
CA GLY A 195 -10.48 -10.21 1.35
C GLY A 195 -10.35 -8.82 1.94
N TYR A 196 -10.02 -7.85 1.12
CA TYR A 196 -9.96 -6.45 1.55
C TYR A 196 -11.33 -5.95 2.05
N LEU A 197 -12.45 -6.36 1.46
CA LEU A 197 -13.77 -5.94 1.96
C LEU A 197 -14.18 -6.65 3.25
N THR A 198 -13.74 -7.89 3.47
CA THR A 198 -14.20 -8.70 4.59
C THR A 198 -13.26 -8.67 5.80
N HIS A 199 -12.00 -8.25 5.66
CA HIS A 199 -11.00 -8.37 6.74
C HIS A 199 -11.32 -7.57 8.00
N ILE A 200 -11.75 -6.31 7.90
CA ILE A 200 -12.07 -5.50 9.08
C ILE A 200 -13.27 -6.07 9.87
N PRO A 201 -14.41 -6.41 9.23
CA PRO A 201 -15.52 -7.08 9.92
C PRO A 201 -15.10 -8.39 10.60
N VAL A 202 -14.28 -9.20 9.91
CA VAL A 202 -13.77 -10.46 10.47
C VAL A 202 -12.86 -10.21 11.67
N MET A 203 -11.96 -9.22 11.57
CA MET A 203 -11.07 -8.83 12.67
C MET A 203 -11.87 -8.32 13.87
N MET A 204 -12.84 -7.43 13.66
CA MET A 204 -13.74 -6.94 14.71
C MET A 204 -14.52 -8.08 15.36
N PHE A 205 -15.09 -8.98 14.55
CA PHE A 205 -15.80 -10.15 15.05
C PHE A 205 -14.93 -11.00 15.98
N ILE A 206 -13.69 -11.32 15.57
CA ILE A 206 -12.74 -12.10 16.39
C ILE A 206 -12.39 -11.36 17.69
N LEU A 207 -12.17 -10.04 17.62
CA LEU A 207 -11.83 -9.23 18.79
C LEU A 207 -13.01 -9.14 19.78
N ASP A 208 -14.23 -8.96 19.28
CA ASP A 208 -15.45 -8.86 20.09
C ASP A 208 -15.82 -10.17 20.79
N GLN A 209 -15.31 -11.32 20.33
CA GLN A 209 -15.47 -12.60 21.06
C GLN A 209 -14.65 -12.65 22.36
N ARG A 210 -13.67 -11.75 22.56
CA ARG A 210 -12.83 -11.74 23.75
C ARG A 210 -13.44 -10.84 24.82
N THR A 211 -13.80 -11.42 25.95
CA THR A 211 -14.27 -10.68 27.14
C THR A 211 -13.14 -10.16 28.03
N ASP A 212 -11.93 -10.71 27.87
CA ASP A 212 -10.74 -10.33 28.61
C ASP A 212 -9.89 -9.31 27.85
N THR A 213 -9.10 -8.53 28.59
CA THR A 213 -8.13 -7.60 28.00
C THR A 213 -7.10 -8.37 27.17
N VAL A 214 -6.87 -7.92 25.93
CA VAL A 214 -5.94 -8.58 25.02
C VAL A 214 -4.50 -8.27 25.46
N PHE A 215 -3.84 -9.24 26.08
CA PHE A 215 -2.40 -9.19 26.32
C PHE A 215 -1.68 -10.00 25.24
N PHE A 216 -0.67 -9.40 24.63
CA PHE A 216 0.26 -10.12 23.76
C PHE A 216 1.50 -10.41 24.60
N THR A 217 1.66 -11.65 25.09
CA THR A 217 2.83 -11.98 25.93
C THR A 217 4.06 -12.25 25.09
N THR A 218 3.88 -12.84 23.91
CA THR A 218 4.97 -13.10 22.95
C THR A 218 4.54 -12.84 21.51
N PHE A 219 5.51 -12.48 20.67
CA PHE A 219 5.29 -12.32 19.23
C PHE A 219 4.67 -13.57 18.59
N LEU A 220 5.16 -14.76 18.97
CA LEU A 220 4.67 -16.02 18.43
C LEU A 220 3.20 -16.28 18.80
N GLU A 221 2.83 -16.01 20.05
CA GLU A 221 1.43 -16.09 20.48
C GLU A 221 0.53 -15.13 19.70
N ALA A 222 0.97 -13.87 19.51
CA ALA A 222 0.22 -12.87 18.74
C ALA A 222 -0.03 -13.32 17.28
N VAL A 223 0.99 -13.93 16.65
CA VAL A 223 0.88 -14.45 15.29
C VAL A 223 -0.06 -15.65 15.23
N ILE A 224 0.13 -16.64 16.12
CA ILE A 224 -0.62 -17.91 16.09
C ILE A 224 -2.08 -17.72 16.49
N THR A 225 -2.37 -16.88 17.48
CA THR A 225 -3.72 -16.73 18.05
C THR A 225 -4.50 -15.55 17.50
N GLY A 226 -3.81 -14.57 16.90
CA GLY A 226 -4.44 -13.37 16.32
C GLY A 226 -4.35 -13.37 14.80
N VAL A 227 -3.14 -13.25 14.27
CA VAL A 227 -2.92 -12.98 12.84
C VAL A 227 -3.35 -14.15 11.95
N VAL A 228 -2.86 -15.36 12.23
CA VAL A 228 -3.13 -16.55 11.39
C VAL A 228 -4.63 -16.87 11.33
N PRO A 229 -5.39 -16.92 12.45
CA PRO A 229 -6.83 -17.18 12.42
C PRO A 229 -7.58 -16.07 11.68
N THR A 230 -7.19 -14.81 11.86
CA THR A 230 -7.84 -13.68 11.16
C THR A 230 -7.65 -13.78 9.65
N ILE A 231 -6.44 -14.11 9.18
CA ILE A 231 -6.17 -14.32 7.75
C ILE A 231 -6.99 -15.50 7.22
N ALA A 232 -6.95 -16.64 7.91
CA ALA A 232 -7.66 -17.84 7.49
C ALA A 232 -9.17 -17.61 7.39
N LEU A 233 -9.77 -17.00 8.42
CA LEU A 233 -11.20 -16.70 8.43
C LEU A 233 -11.56 -15.63 7.40
N THR A 234 -10.70 -14.63 7.20
CA THR A 234 -10.91 -13.60 6.17
C THR A 234 -11.02 -14.24 4.81
N PHE A 235 -10.02 -15.03 4.38
CA PHE A 235 -10.04 -15.69 3.08
C PHE A 235 -11.18 -16.69 2.94
N PHE A 236 -11.55 -17.40 4.03
CA PHE A 236 -12.72 -18.27 4.03
C PHE A 236 -14.00 -17.49 3.72
N VAL A 237 -14.25 -16.37 4.42
CA VAL A 237 -15.41 -15.50 4.19
C VAL A 237 -15.36 -14.87 2.80
N SER A 238 -14.16 -14.49 2.31
CA SER A 238 -13.99 -13.93 0.97
C SER A 238 -14.41 -14.86 -0.15
N VAL A 239 -14.30 -16.18 0.02
CA VAL A 239 -14.80 -17.16 -0.97
C VAL A 239 -16.31 -17.02 -1.15
N PHE A 240 -17.05 -16.96 -0.04
CA PHE A 240 -18.51 -16.77 -0.09
C PHE A 240 -18.88 -15.39 -0.65
N TRP A 241 -18.14 -14.35 -0.25
CA TRP A 241 -18.37 -13.00 -0.75
C TRP A 241 -18.16 -12.90 -2.27
N SER A 242 -17.07 -13.49 -2.77
CA SER A 242 -16.77 -13.56 -4.21
C SER A 242 -17.83 -14.37 -4.97
N ALA A 243 -18.27 -15.50 -4.40
CA ALA A 243 -19.32 -16.31 -5.01
C ALA A 243 -20.68 -15.60 -5.10
N LEU A 244 -21.06 -14.86 -4.06
CA LEU A 244 -22.34 -14.15 -4.00
C LEU A 244 -22.36 -12.93 -4.92
N PHE A 245 -21.32 -12.10 -4.86
CA PHE A 245 -21.31 -10.81 -5.52
C PHE A 245 -20.46 -10.82 -6.78
N GLU A 246 -19.16 -11.08 -6.68
CA GLU A 246 -18.21 -10.92 -7.79
C GLU A 246 -18.60 -11.76 -9.01
N ILE A 247 -18.84 -13.07 -8.82
CA ILE A 247 -19.22 -13.98 -9.90
C ILE A 247 -20.61 -13.66 -10.45
N SER A 248 -21.56 -13.28 -9.60
CA SER A 248 -22.92 -12.93 -10.01
C SER A 248 -22.94 -11.66 -10.87
N PHE A 249 -22.21 -10.62 -10.45
CA PHE A 249 -22.09 -9.37 -11.19
C PHE A 249 -21.30 -9.53 -12.49
N GLU A 250 -20.24 -10.34 -12.52
CA GLU A 250 -19.50 -10.64 -13.74
C GLU A 250 -20.42 -11.28 -14.80
N LYS A 251 -21.27 -12.24 -14.40
CA LYS A 251 -22.25 -12.86 -15.30
C LYS A 251 -23.29 -11.85 -15.81
N ILE A 252 -23.81 -10.98 -14.94
CA ILE A 252 -24.74 -9.92 -15.35
C ILE A 252 -24.08 -8.97 -16.36
N GLN A 253 -22.84 -8.56 -16.09
CA GLN A 253 -22.07 -7.70 -16.99
C GLN A 253 -21.87 -8.37 -18.35
N LEU A 254 -21.54 -9.66 -18.38
CA LEU A 254 -21.39 -10.42 -19.63
C LEU A 254 -22.70 -10.52 -20.40
N ILE A 255 -23.85 -10.67 -19.72
CA ILE A 255 -25.15 -10.69 -20.38
C ILE A 255 -25.48 -9.32 -20.98
N LEU A 256 -25.28 -8.24 -20.22
CA LEU A 256 -25.59 -6.87 -20.67
C LEU A 256 -24.66 -6.40 -21.80
N LEU A 257 -23.36 -6.62 -21.70
CA LEU A 257 -22.37 -6.19 -22.68
C LEU A 257 -22.18 -7.19 -23.83
N GLY A 258 -22.46 -8.47 -23.59
CA GLY A 258 -22.47 -9.52 -24.62
C GLY A 258 -23.59 -9.30 -25.63
N GLY A 259 -24.77 -8.85 -25.19
CA GLY A 259 -25.86 -8.44 -26.09
C GLY A 259 -25.54 -7.19 -26.92
N LEU A 260 -24.67 -6.30 -26.43
CA LEU A 260 -24.22 -5.09 -27.13
C LEU A 260 -23.13 -5.35 -28.19
N ARG A 261 -22.47 -6.50 -28.17
CA ARG A 261 -21.46 -6.88 -29.18
C ARG A 261 -22.03 -7.71 -30.34
N SER A 262 -23.31 -8.06 -30.30
CA SER A 262 -24.02 -8.83 -31.34
C SER A 262 -25.06 -8.00 -32.11
N SER A 263 -24.92 -6.66 -32.15
CA SER A 263 -25.76 -5.75 -32.95
C SER A 263 -24.89 -4.86 -33.84
#